data_AF-A0A6L3VLU4-F1
#
_entry.id   AF-A0A6L3VLU4-F1
#
_cell.length_a   1.000
_cell.length_b   1.000
_cell.length_c   1.000
_cell.angle_alpha   90.00
_cell.angle_beta   90.00
_cell.angle_gamma   90.00
#
_symmetry.space_group_name_H-M   'P 1'
#
loop_
_entity.id
_entity.type
_entity.pdbx_description
1 polymer ?
#
loop_
_entity_poly.entity_id
_entity_poly.type
_entity_poly.pdbx_seq_one_letter_code
_entity_poly.pdbx_strand_id
1 'polypeptide(L)'
;MPRRHPNAPRRETIPIWVSPFDAGSLASEAARCMRQLGNLAEAERQARQIIKLRADSHTRSRAFATLLLVTVLIAQGRPDEACFQAAKHSTSSRD
;
A
#
# COMPACT_ATOMS: atom_id res chain seq x y z
N MET A 1 13.63 20.15 45.78
CA MET A 1 13.99 20.08 44.35
C MET A 1 14.07 18.61 43.94
N PRO A 2 13.13 18.05 43.16
CA PRO A 2 13.21 16.65 42.79
C PRO A 2 14.31 16.46 41.73
N ARG A 3 15.25 15.55 42.00
CA ARG A 3 16.35 15.19 41.10
C ARG A 3 15.78 14.37 39.93
N ARG A 4 15.96 14.85 38.69
CA ARG A 4 15.69 14.04 37.48
C ARG A 4 16.61 12.81 37.50
N HIS A 5 16.03 11.62 37.41
CA HIS A 5 16.80 10.38 37.22
C HIS A 5 17.53 10.40 35.85
N PRO A 6 18.83 10.04 35.79
CA PRO A 6 19.67 10.21 34.61
C PRO A 6 19.51 9.12 33.53
N ASN A 7 18.41 8.35 33.52
CA ASN A 7 18.24 7.28 32.53
C ASN A 7 16.77 7.11 32.10
N ALA A 8 16.21 8.16 31.50
CA ALA A 8 15.04 7.96 30.64
C ALA A 8 15.57 7.42 29.30
N PRO A 9 15.04 6.30 28.77
CA PRO A 9 15.50 5.78 27.48
C PRO A 9 15.34 6.89 26.44
N ARG A 10 16.42 7.20 25.73
CA ARG A 10 16.36 8.04 24.53
C ARG A 10 15.33 7.39 23.62
N ARG A 11 14.27 8.11 23.25
CA ARG A 11 13.39 7.66 22.16
C ARG A 11 14.29 7.49 20.95
N GLU A 12 14.62 6.25 20.60
CA GLU A 12 15.44 5.96 19.43
C GLU A 12 14.65 6.43 18.21
N THR A 13 15.13 7.50 17.59
CA THR A 13 14.52 8.03 16.37
C THR A 13 14.72 6.99 15.28
N ILE A 14 13.61 6.43 14.78
CA ILE A 14 13.65 5.48 13.67
C ILE A 14 14.40 6.15 12.50
N PRO A 15 15.41 5.51 11.92
CA PRO A 15 16.15 6.10 10.81
C PRO A 15 15.23 6.44 9.64
N ILE A 16 15.46 7.58 8.98
CA ILE A 16 14.60 8.08 7.89
C ILE A 16 14.46 7.12 6.69
N TRP A 17 15.40 6.19 6.53
CA TRP A 17 15.38 5.16 5.48
C TRP A 17 14.51 3.95 5.84
N VAL A 18 14.11 3.79 7.11
CA VAL A 18 13.16 2.76 7.53
C VAL A 18 11.76 3.31 7.35
N SER A 19 11.09 2.91 6.26
CA SER A 19 9.67 3.18 6.09
C SER A 19 8.89 2.46 7.19
N PRO A 20 8.00 3.15 7.95
CA PRO A 20 7.16 2.50 8.94
C PRO A 20 6.27 1.42 8.31
N PHE A 21 6.05 0.32 9.04
CA PHE A 21 4.99 -0.63 8.72
C PHE A 21 3.66 -0.05 9.21
N ASP A 22 2.83 0.41 8.27
CA ASP A 22 1.55 1.03 8.56
C ASP A 22 0.38 0.18 8.01
N ALA A 23 -0.85 0.69 8.14
CA ALA A 23 -2.04 0.02 7.65
C ALA A 23 -2.00 -0.28 6.13
N GLY A 24 -1.33 0.57 5.33
CA GLY A 24 -1.18 0.32 3.90
C GLY A 24 -0.12 -0.75 3.60
N SER A 25 0.92 -0.87 4.43
CA SER A 25 1.90 -1.95 4.34
C SER A 25 1.22 -3.29 4.68
N LEU A 26 0.42 -3.32 5.73
CA LEU A 26 -0.39 -4.50 6.08
C LEU A 26 -1.35 -4.91 4.96
N ALA A 27 -2.11 -3.95 4.40
CA ALA A 27 -3.01 -4.22 3.29
C ALA A 27 -2.27 -4.72 2.03
N SER A 28 -1.05 -4.22 1.79
CA SER A 28 -0.19 -4.67 0.68
C SER A 28 0.22 -6.13 0.83
N GLU A 29 0.69 -6.53 2.01
CA GLU A 29 1.05 -7.93 2.27
C GLU A 29 -0.17 -8.85 2.22
N ALA A 30 -1.29 -8.44 2.83
CA ALA A 30 -2.54 -9.19 2.78
C ALA A 30 -3.01 -9.43 1.34
N ALA A 31 -2.99 -8.40 0.49
CA ALA A 31 -3.38 -8.52 -0.92
C ALA A 31 -2.48 -9.50 -1.70
N ARG A 32 -1.16 -9.51 -1.44
CA ARG A 32 -0.24 -10.46 -2.08
C ARG A 32 -0.51 -11.89 -1.63
N CYS A 33 -0.66 -12.13 -0.32
CA CYS A 33 -0.98 -13.45 0.22
C CYS A 33 -2.30 -13.97 -0.34
N MET A 34 -3.36 -13.15 -0.35
CA MET A 34 -4.68 -13.56 -0.84
C MET A 34 -4.67 -13.88 -2.34
N ARG A 35 -3.89 -13.14 -3.14
CA ARG A 35 -3.69 -13.47 -4.55
C ARG A 35 -2.99 -14.82 -4.72
N GLN A 36 -1.95 -15.09 -3.94
CA GLN A 36 -1.22 -16.36 -3.98
C GLN A 36 -2.07 -17.54 -3.52
N LEU A 37 -3.00 -17.32 -2.57
CA LEU A 37 -3.97 -18.31 -2.10
C LEU A 37 -5.16 -18.48 -3.06
N GLY A 38 -5.26 -17.70 -4.13
CA GLY A 38 -6.38 -17.73 -5.08
C GLY A 38 -7.66 -17.06 -4.57
N ASN A 39 -7.65 -16.43 -3.38
CA ASN A 39 -8.77 -15.64 -2.89
C ASN A 39 -8.74 -14.23 -3.55
N LEU A 40 -9.10 -14.20 -4.83
CA LEU A 40 -8.98 -13.00 -5.65
C LEU A 40 -9.94 -11.88 -5.22
N ALA A 41 -11.09 -12.20 -4.64
CA ALA A 41 -12.05 -11.21 -4.15
C ALA A 41 -11.47 -10.42 -2.97
N GLU A 42 -10.84 -11.12 -2.01
CA GLU A 42 -10.19 -10.46 -0.88
C GLU A 42 -8.92 -9.72 -1.32
N ALA A 43 -8.16 -10.28 -2.28
CA ALA A 43 -7.01 -9.60 -2.86
C ALA A 43 -7.39 -8.25 -3.49
N GLU A 44 -8.53 -8.20 -4.21
CA GLU A 44 -9.05 -6.96 -4.79
C GLU A 44 -9.45 -5.95 -3.71
N ARG A 45 -10.20 -6.41 -2.70
CA ARG A 45 -10.64 -5.55 -1.58
C ARG A 45 -9.46 -4.88 -0.90
N GLN A 46 -8.41 -5.64 -0.62
CA GLN A 46 -7.17 -5.14 -0.02
C GLN A 46 -6.43 -4.20 -0.96
N ALA A 47 -6.32 -4.52 -2.27
CA ALA A 47 -5.67 -3.64 -3.24
C ALA A 47 -6.34 -2.26 -3.34
N ARG A 48 -7.68 -2.22 -3.35
CA ARG A 48 -8.45 -0.96 -3.31
C ARG A 48 -8.25 -0.20 -2.00
N GLN A 49 -8.12 -0.90 -0.88
CA GLN A 49 -7.83 -0.29 0.41
C GLN A 49 -6.45 0.38 0.45
N ILE A 50 -5.42 -0.20 -0.17
CA ILE A 50 -4.10 0.45 -0.28
C ILE A 50 -4.22 1.77 -1.04
N ILE A 51 -4.92 1.78 -2.19
CA ILE A 51 -5.12 3.00 -2.99
C ILE A 51 -5.82 4.09 -2.17
N LYS A 52 -6.80 3.71 -1.33
CA LYS A 52 -7.50 4.64 -0.43
C LYS A 52 -6.59 5.18 0.69
N LEU A 53 -5.71 4.35 1.24
CA LEU A 53 -4.81 4.71 2.36
C LEU A 53 -3.59 5.53 1.90
N ARG A 54 -3.16 5.36 0.64
CA ARG A 54 -2.01 6.08 0.07
C ARG A 54 -2.47 7.41 -0.54
N ALA A 55 -2.43 8.47 0.28
CA ALA A 55 -2.61 9.86 -0.16
C ALA A 55 -1.59 10.27 -1.25
N ASP A 56 -1.82 11.41 -1.92
CA ASP A 56 -1.05 11.87 -3.09
C ASP A 56 0.47 11.99 -2.86
N SER A 57 0.94 12.09 -1.61
CA SER A 57 2.36 12.09 -1.26
C SER A 57 3.07 10.75 -1.46
N HIS A 58 2.35 9.66 -1.72
CA HIS A 58 2.90 8.30 -1.87
C HIS A 58 2.82 7.77 -3.30
N THR A 59 3.22 8.58 -4.30
CA THR A 59 3.14 8.29 -5.74
C THR A 59 3.59 6.87 -6.10
N ARG A 60 4.77 6.45 -5.60
CA ARG A 60 5.32 5.12 -5.89
C ARG A 60 4.49 3.98 -5.28
N SER A 61 4.12 4.10 -4.01
CA SER A 61 3.31 3.06 -3.34
C SER A 61 1.92 2.98 -3.97
N ARG A 62 1.35 4.10 -4.42
CA ARG A 62 0.06 4.13 -5.11
C ARG A 62 0.16 3.45 -6.47
N ALA A 63 1.22 3.70 -7.24
CA ALA A 63 1.45 3.02 -8.51
C ALA A 63 1.55 1.49 -8.33
N PHE A 64 2.29 1.01 -7.32
CA PHE A 64 2.35 -0.42 -7.01
C PHE A 64 0.99 -1.01 -6.61
N ALA A 65 0.19 -0.28 -5.83
CA ALA A 65 -1.16 -0.71 -5.45
C ALA A 65 -2.09 -0.80 -6.67
N THR A 66 -2.00 0.15 -7.60
CA THR A 66 -2.75 0.09 -8.86
C THR A 66 -2.33 -1.09 -9.72
N LEU A 67 -1.03 -1.34 -9.90
CA LEU A 67 -0.55 -2.50 -10.66
C LEU A 67 -1.01 -3.83 -10.05
N LEU A 68 -1.02 -3.90 -8.72
CA LEU A 68 -1.55 -5.04 -7.98
C LEU A 68 -3.05 -5.23 -8.26
N LEU A 69 -3.85 -4.17 -8.20
CA LEU A 69 -5.29 -4.20 -8.52
C LEU A 69 -5.52 -4.67 -9.95
N VAL A 70 -4.79 -4.12 -10.93
CA VAL A 70 -4.86 -4.52 -12.35
C VAL A 70 -4.58 -6.01 -12.51
N THR A 71 -3.54 -6.52 -11.85
CA THR A 71 -3.17 -7.94 -11.92
C THR A 71 -4.26 -8.83 -11.31
N VAL A 72 -4.88 -8.41 -10.20
CA VAL A 72 -5.99 -9.14 -9.59
C VAL A 72 -7.23 -9.15 -10.50
N LEU A 73 -7.58 -8.01 -11.10
CA LEU A 73 -8.71 -7.93 -12.04
C LEU A 73 -8.51 -8.83 -13.26
N ILE A 74 -7.30 -8.87 -13.82
CA ILE A 74 -6.95 -9.80 -14.90
C ILE A 74 -7.13 -11.25 -14.44
N ALA A 75 -6.62 -11.61 -13.25
CA ALA A 75 -6.76 -12.96 -12.72
C ALA A 75 -8.22 -13.37 -12.46
N GLN A 76 -9.10 -12.40 -12.19
CA GLN A 76 -10.55 -12.62 -12.05
C GLN A 76 -11.29 -12.69 -13.41
N GLY A 77 -10.61 -12.51 -14.54
CA GLY A 77 -11.25 -12.48 -15.86
C GLY A 77 -11.96 -11.16 -16.18
N ARG A 78 -11.53 -10.04 -15.58
CA ARG A 78 -12.10 -8.68 -15.78
C ARG A 78 -11.11 -7.73 -16.49
N PRO A 79 -10.69 -8.02 -17.74
CA PRO A 79 -9.64 -7.26 -18.42
C PRO A 79 -10.04 -5.81 -18.75
N ASP A 80 -11.31 -5.56 -19.08
CA ASP A 80 -11.77 -4.21 -19.43
C ASP A 80 -11.67 -3.25 -18.23
N GLU A 81 -12.06 -3.73 -17.06
CA GLU A 81 -11.90 -2.98 -15.81
C GLU A 81 -10.42 -2.79 -15.47
N ALA A 82 -9.58 -3.79 -15.72
CA ALA A 82 -8.14 -3.69 -15.50
C ALA A 82 -7.51 -2.59 -16.39
N CYS A 83 -7.87 -2.55 -17.68
CA CYS A 83 -7.44 -1.52 -18.62
C CYS A 83 -7.91 -0.13 -18.19
N PHE A 84 -9.16 0.01 -17.77
CA PHE A 84 -9.70 1.28 -17.27
C PHE A 84 -8.91 1.79 -16.05
N GLN A 85 -8.63 0.92 -15.07
CA GLN A 85 -7.84 1.32 -13.89
C GLN A 85 -6.40 1.70 -14.26
N ALA A 86 -5.76 0.97 -15.18
CA ALA A 86 -4.42 1.30 -15.65
C ALA A 86 -4.35 2.67 -16.34
N ALA A 87 -5.31 2.97 -17.22
CA ALA A 87 -5.38 4.24 -17.94
C ALA A 87 -5.64 5.43 -16.99
N LYS A 88 -6.51 5.27 -16.00
CA LYS A 88 -6.81 6.31 -15.00
C LYS A 88 -5.57 6.76 -14.21
N HIS A 89 -4.64 5.85 -13.94
CA HIS A 89 -3.47 6.13 -13.11
C HIS A 89 -2.22 6.53 -13.89
N SER A 90 -2.13 6.23 -15.20
CA SER A 90 -1.01 6.67 -16.04
C SER A 90 -1.06 8.16 -16.37
N THR A 91 -2.25 8.77 -16.35
CA THR A 91 -2.45 10.21 -16.59
C THR A 91 -2.07 11.07 -15.39
N SER A 92 -2.25 10.56 -14.16
CA SER A 92 -1.90 11.27 -12.91
C SER A 92 -0.39 11.35 -12.63
N SER A 93 0.47 10.71 -13.43
CA SER A 93 1.93 10.73 -13.29
C SER A 93 2.62 11.73 -14.23
N ARG A 94 1.85 12.50 -15.01
CA ARG A 94 2.36 13.47 -16.00
C ARG A 94 2.28 14.94 -15.55
N ASP A 95 1.75 15.20 -14.36
CA ASP A 95 1.81 16.50 -13.67
C ASP A 95 2.85 16.44 -12.54
#